data_AF-A0A561XTP2-F1
#
_entry.id   AF-A0A561XTP2-F1
#
_cell.length_a   1.000
_cell.length_b   1.000
_cell.length_c   1.000
_cell.angle_alpha   90.00
_cell.angle_beta   90.00
_cell.angle_gamma   90.00
#
_symmetry.space_group_name_H-M   'P 1'
#
loop_
_entity.id
_entity.type
_entity.pdbx_description
1 polymer ?
#
loop_
_entity_poly.entity_id
_entity_poly.type
_entity_poly.pdbx_seq_one_letter_code
_entity_poly.pdbx_strand_id
1 'polypeptide(L)'
;MPCKSTATESYYKNASMNNPDYRAAVFAATANDYAAARVGFEKLIAQSRDAGDNESLGFLLHNLGEVEARAGYPDKAHQLYREAALLDPFSPQPLLFYAQSLIKAFAAPNLVESVLQEAEQRLNSPAFDIQQELPRSYYVRQFELLREELRRAAPAP
;
A
#
# COMPACT_ATOMS: atom_id res chain seq x y z
N MET A 1 -13.89 35.05 -2.09
CA MET A 1 -12.99 34.07 -1.44
C MET A 1 -13.82 32.83 -1.15
N PRO A 2 -13.65 31.70 -1.85
CA PRO A 2 -14.40 30.50 -1.54
C PRO A 2 -13.70 29.65 -0.49
N CYS A 3 -14.55 29.10 0.36
CA CYS A 3 -14.30 28.25 1.52
C CYS A 3 -13.62 26.93 1.11
N LYS A 4 -12.49 26.58 1.72
CA LYS A 4 -11.83 25.27 1.55
C LYS A 4 -12.58 24.22 2.38
N SER A 5 -13.69 23.72 1.85
CA SER A 5 -14.42 22.57 2.38
C SER A 5 -14.05 21.32 1.58
N THR A 6 -13.50 20.31 2.26
CA THR A 6 -13.66 18.85 1.98
C THR A 6 -13.30 18.28 0.60
N ALA A 7 -12.49 18.96 -0.23
CA ALA A 7 -12.24 18.53 -1.61
C ALA A 7 -10.98 17.66 -1.84
N THR A 8 -10.07 17.48 -0.88
CA THR A 8 -8.81 16.77 -1.13
C THR A 8 -8.91 15.25 -0.94
N GLU A 9 -9.71 14.78 0.03
CA GLU A 9 -9.89 13.34 0.30
C GLU A 9 -10.72 12.58 -0.76
N SER A 10 -11.39 13.30 -1.67
CA SER A 10 -12.41 12.74 -2.57
C SER A 10 -12.00 12.76 -4.06
N TYR A 11 -11.00 13.54 -4.47
CA TYR A 11 -10.74 13.68 -5.91
C TYR A 11 -9.88 12.54 -6.49
N TYR A 12 -8.92 11.96 -5.74
CA TYR A 12 -7.91 11.04 -6.30
C TYR A 12 -8.06 9.56 -5.98
N LYS A 13 -8.67 9.19 -4.83
CA LYS A 13 -9.27 7.85 -4.66
C LYS A 13 -10.28 7.55 -5.79
N ASN A 14 -10.96 8.58 -6.29
CA ASN A 14 -11.92 8.47 -7.38
C ASN A 14 -11.29 8.67 -8.78
N ALA A 15 -10.29 9.53 -8.97
CA ALA A 15 -9.67 9.73 -10.29
C ALA A 15 -8.93 8.50 -10.79
N SER A 16 -8.16 7.81 -9.93
CA SER A 16 -7.51 6.54 -10.28
C SER A 16 -8.55 5.44 -10.51
N MET A 17 -9.57 5.32 -9.66
CA MET A 17 -10.65 4.33 -9.86
C MET A 17 -11.51 4.57 -11.11
N ASN A 18 -11.66 5.83 -11.55
CA ASN A 18 -12.38 6.18 -12.77
C ASN A 18 -11.50 6.15 -14.02
N ASN A 19 -10.17 6.07 -13.88
CA ASN A 19 -9.27 5.92 -15.00
C ASN A 19 -9.47 4.52 -15.65
N PRO A 20 -9.82 4.45 -16.94
CA PRO A 20 -10.06 3.17 -17.62
C PRO A 20 -8.82 2.28 -17.61
N ASP A 21 -7.62 2.84 -17.69
CA ASP A 21 -6.37 2.09 -17.66
C ASP A 21 -6.16 1.42 -16.29
N TYR A 22 -6.47 2.13 -15.21
CA TYR A 22 -6.41 1.56 -13.85
C TYR A 22 -7.43 0.45 -13.68
N ARG A 23 -8.68 0.67 -14.09
CA ARG A 23 -9.73 -0.34 -14.01
C ARG A 23 -9.36 -1.59 -14.81
N ALA A 24 -8.77 -1.43 -15.99
CA ALA A 24 -8.29 -2.55 -16.80
C ALA A 24 -7.15 -3.30 -16.10
N ALA A 25 -6.17 -2.60 -15.51
CA ALA A 25 -5.08 -3.21 -14.77
C ALA A 25 -5.58 -4.01 -13.55
N VAL A 26 -6.52 -3.43 -12.78
CA VAL A 26 -7.17 -4.13 -11.65
C VAL A 26 -7.95 -5.35 -12.13
N PHE A 27 -8.71 -5.23 -13.22
CA PHE A 27 -9.44 -6.36 -13.78
C PHE A 27 -8.52 -7.49 -14.25
N ALA A 28 -7.40 -7.16 -14.90
CA ALA A 28 -6.38 -8.14 -15.26
C ALA A 28 -5.81 -8.82 -14.01
N ALA A 29 -5.51 -8.06 -12.95
CA ALA A 29 -5.03 -8.60 -11.69
C ALA A 29 -6.05 -9.55 -11.03
N THR A 30 -7.34 -9.23 -11.03
CA THR A 30 -8.38 -10.12 -10.48
C THR A 30 -8.60 -11.36 -11.35
N ALA A 31 -8.40 -11.26 -12.66
CA ALA A 31 -8.41 -12.40 -13.59
C ALA A 31 -7.13 -13.26 -13.53
N ASN A 32 -6.15 -12.91 -12.67
CA ASN A 32 -4.82 -13.52 -12.58
C ASN A 32 -3.97 -13.37 -13.86
N ASP A 33 -4.32 -12.45 -14.75
CA ASP A 33 -3.44 -12.01 -15.83
C ASP A 33 -2.45 -10.98 -15.30
N TYR A 34 -1.47 -11.48 -14.55
CA TYR A 34 -0.46 -10.63 -13.90
C TYR A 34 0.44 -9.92 -14.90
N ALA A 35 0.60 -10.46 -16.13
CA ALA A 35 1.37 -9.81 -17.18
C ALA A 35 0.65 -8.55 -17.68
N ALA A 36 -0.64 -8.64 -18.01
CA ALA A 36 -1.42 -7.48 -18.42
C ALA A 36 -1.59 -6.47 -17.27
N ALA A 37 -1.80 -6.94 -16.04
CA ALA A 37 -1.88 -6.07 -14.87
C ALA A 37 -0.58 -5.27 -14.67
N ARG A 38 0.58 -5.93 -14.76
CA ARG A 38 1.90 -5.29 -14.65
C ARG A 38 2.06 -4.16 -15.65
N VAL A 39 1.81 -4.42 -16.93
CA VAL A 39 1.93 -3.41 -17.99
C VAL A 39 1.01 -2.22 -17.73
N GLY A 40 -0.22 -2.47 -17.31
CA GLY A 40 -1.19 -1.42 -16.97
C GLY A 40 -0.72 -0.54 -15.80
N PHE A 41 -0.26 -1.15 -14.71
CA PHE A 41 0.25 -0.39 -13.56
C PHE A 41 1.56 0.33 -13.86
N GLU A 42 2.51 -0.27 -14.58
CA GLU A 42 3.77 0.37 -14.98
C GLU A 42 3.53 1.63 -15.82
N LYS A 43 2.56 1.60 -16.74
CA LYS A 43 2.15 2.77 -17.52
C LYS A 43 1.64 3.90 -16.62
N LEU A 44 0.75 3.58 -15.68
CA LEU A 44 0.19 4.57 -14.75
C LEU A 44 1.28 5.12 -13.81
N ILE A 45 2.20 4.28 -13.34
CA ILE A 45 3.35 4.68 -12.52
C ILE A 45 4.23 5.68 -13.27
N ALA A 46 4.53 5.42 -14.54
CA ALA A 46 5.30 6.35 -15.37
C ALA A 46 4.58 7.71 -15.48
N GLN A 47 3.27 7.70 -15.72
CA GLN A 47 2.46 8.93 -15.77
C GLN A 47 2.47 9.70 -14.45
N SER A 48 2.29 9.02 -13.31
CA SER A 48 2.35 9.65 -11.99
C SER A 48 3.73 10.23 -11.69
N ARG A 49 4.81 9.54 -12.08
CA ARG A 49 6.19 10.05 -11.96
C ARG A 49 6.40 11.30 -12.79
N ASP A 50 5.97 11.29 -14.06
CA ASP A 50 6.09 12.45 -14.95
C ASP A 50 5.28 13.66 -14.45
N ALA A 51 4.14 13.40 -13.81
CA ALA A 51 3.29 14.42 -13.20
C ALA A 51 3.77 14.90 -11.82
N GLY A 52 4.75 14.21 -11.20
CA GLY A 52 5.17 14.48 -9.82
C GLY A 52 4.10 14.16 -8.76
N ASP A 53 3.15 13.29 -9.09
CA ASP A 53 2.04 12.88 -8.21
C ASP A 53 2.47 11.71 -7.32
N ASN A 54 3.08 12.03 -6.18
CA ASN A 54 3.59 11.05 -5.22
C ASN A 54 2.48 10.24 -4.54
N GLU A 55 1.27 10.80 -4.39
CA GLU A 55 0.14 10.11 -3.75
C GLU A 55 -0.36 8.97 -4.66
N SER A 56 -0.66 9.29 -5.92
CA SER A 56 -1.05 8.27 -6.90
C SER A 56 0.07 7.27 -7.14
N LEU A 57 1.33 7.74 -7.20
CA LEU A 57 2.48 6.87 -7.37
C LEU A 57 2.58 5.84 -6.25
N GLY A 58 2.48 6.26 -4.98
CA GLY A 58 2.51 5.34 -3.83
C GLY A 58 1.39 4.29 -3.90
N PHE A 59 0.18 4.71 -4.27
CA PHE A 59 -0.96 3.81 -4.43
C PHE A 59 -0.78 2.80 -5.59
N LEU A 60 -0.26 3.24 -6.73
CA LEU A 60 -0.01 2.37 -7.89
C LEU A 60 1.14 1.39 -7.63
N LEU A 61 2.21 1.83 -6.96
CA LEU A 61 3.32 0.97 -6.53
C LEU A 61 2.82 -0.12 -5.56
N HIS A 62 1.93 0.23 -4.63
CA HIS A 62 1.30 -0.75 -3.75
C HIS A 62 0.52 -1.83 -4.54
N ASN A 63 -0.34 -1.42 -5.49
CA ASN A 63 -1.11 -2.36 -6.31
C ASN A 63 -0.21 -3.26 -7.17
N LEU A 64 0.83 -2.69 -7.79
CA LEU A 64 1.80 -3.48 -8.55
C LEU A 64 2.57 -4.44 -7.62
N GLY A 65 2.91 -4.01 -6.41
CA GLY A 65 3.50 -4.86 -5.38
C GLY A 65 2.62 -6.09 -5.10
N GLU A 66 1.30 -5.92 -4.99
CA GLU A 66 0.39 -7.05 -4.78
C GLU A 66 0.36 -7.99 -6.00
N VAL A 67 0.36 -7.43 -7.20
CA VAL A 67 0.42 -8.21 -8.46
C VAL A 67 1.70 -9.04 -8.52
N GLU A 68 2.86 -8.44 -8.28
CA GLU A 68 4.15 -9.14 -8.25
C GLU A 68 4.16 -10.26 -7.22
N ALA A 69 3.56 -10.00 -6.05
CA ALA A 69 3.47 -10.97 -4.98
C ALA A 69 2.68 -12.22 -5.38
N ARG A 70 1.49 -11.99 -5.95
CA ARG A 70 0.60 -13.05 -6.42
C ARG A 70 1.17 -13.78 -7.65
N ALA A 71 1.98 -13.10 -8.44
CA ALA A 71 2.71 -13.67 -9.57
C ALA A 71 3.95 -14.48 -9.18
N GLY A 72 4.29 -14.57 -7.88
CA GLY A 72 5.45 -15.33 -7.39
C GLY A 72 6.77 -14.59 -7.48
N TYR A 73 6.76 -13.25 -7.50
CA TYR A 73 7.95 -12.39 -7.52
C TYR A 73 8.09 -11.59 -6.21
N PRO A 74 8.39 -12.26 -5.09
CA PRO A 74 8.44 -11.65 -3.76
C PRO A 74 9.45 -10.49 -3.65
N ASP A 75 10.60 -10.63 -4.28
CA ASP A 75 11.66 -9.62 -4.23
C ASP A 75 11.25 -8.31 -4.92
N LYS A 76 10.55 -8.41 -6.06
CA LYS A 76 10.03 -7.24 -6.79
C LYS A 76 8.96 -6.54 -5.98
N ALA A 77 8.04 -7.31 -5.42
CA ALA A 77 6.98 -6.76 -4.60
C ALA A 77 7.52 -6.07 -3.34
N HIS A 78 8.53 -6.66 -2.68
CA HIS A 78 9.25 -6.03 -1.58
C HIS A 78 9.80 -4.66 -1.96
N GLN A 79 10.46 -4.54 -3.11
CA GLN A 79 11.01 -3.27 -3.59
C GLN A 79 9.91 -2.23 -3.83
N LEU A 80 8.82 -2.62 -4.48
CA LEU A 80 7.69 -1.73 -4.78
C LEU A 80 7.01 -1.20 -3.51
N TYR A 81 6.77 -2.06 -2.52
CA TYR A 81 6.20 -1.63 -1.25
C TYR A 81 7.14 -0.70 -0.47
N ARG A 82 8.45 -0.97 -0.50
CA ARG A 82 9.45 -0.10 0.11
C ARG A 82 9.49 1.27 -0.57
N GLU A 83 9.42 1.31 -1.90
CA GLU A 83 9.34 2.55 -2.66
C GLU A 83 8.07 3.33 -2.29
N ALA A 84 6.91 2.68 -2.28
CA ALA A 84 5.65 3.29 -1.87
C ALA A 84 5.73 3.91 -0.46
N ALA A 85 6.35 3.21 0.50
CA ALA A 85 6.51 3.70 1.86
C ALA A 85 7.52 4.86 2.01
N LEU A 86 8.42 5.07 1.05
CA LEU A 86 9.35 6.20 1.04
C LEU A 86 8.72 7.47 0.48
N LEU A 87 7.70 7.35 -0.37
CA LEU A 87 6.97 8.49 -0.93
C LEU A 87 6.11 9.20 0.11
N ASP A 88 5.66 8.46 1.13
CA ASP A 88 4.93 9.00 2.27
C ASP A 88 5.55 8.52 3.59
N PRO A 89 6.61 9.21 4.07
CA PRO A 89 7.35 8.79 5.26
C PRO A 89 6.60 9.05 6.57
N PHE A 90 5.48 9.75 6.55
CA PHE A 90 4.71 10.11 7.75
C PHE A 90 3.45 9.26 7.89
N SER A 91 2.96 8.68 6.80
CA SER A 91 1.86 7.73 6.84
C SER A 91 2.32 6.34 7.31
N PRO A 92 1.59 5.73 8.25
CA PRO A 92 1.74 4.32 8.59
C PRO A 92 1.05 3.39 7.57
N GLN A 93 0.19 3.93 6.70
CA GLN A 93 -0.67 3.14 5.82
C GLN A 93 0.10 2.31 4.78
N PRO A 94 1.13 2.84 4.08
CA PRO A 94 1.91 2.03 3.15
C PRO A 94 2.60 0.84 3.83
N LEU A 95 3.09 1.04 5.06
CA LEU A 95 3.74 -0.02 5.85
C LEU A 95 2.74 -1.05 6.36
N LEU A 96 1.54 -0.65 6.76
CA LEU A 96 0.46 -1.58 7.10
C LEU A 96 0.19 -2.53 5.93
N PHE A 97 -0.01 -1.97 4.74
CA PHE A 97 -0.30 -2.75 3.56
C PHE A 97 0.85 -3.65 3.13
N TYR A 98 2.07 -3.16 3.27
CA TYR A 98 3.27 -3.96 3.05
C TYR A 98 3.34 -5.16 4.02
N ALA A 99 3.11 -4.94 5.32
CA ALA A 99 3.07 -6.00 6.32
C ALA A 99 1.98 -7.05 6.02
N GLN A 100 0.79 -6.62 5.58
CA GLN A 100 -0.27 -7.54 5.14
C GLN A 100 0.18 -8.43 3.97
N SER A 101 0.88 -7.85 2.99
CA SER A 101 1.37 -8.60 1.83
C SER A 101 2.49 -9.58 2.19
N LEU A 102 3.38 -9.20 3.12
CA LEU A 102 4.42 -10.08 3.66
C LEU A 102 3.86 -11.36 4.29
N ILE A 103 2.73 -11.28 4.98
CA ILE A 103 2.08 -12.46 5.57
C ILE A 103 1.43 -13.31 4.49
N LYS A 104 0.67 -12.71 3.57
CA LYS A 104 -0.14 -13.45 2.58
C LYS A 104 0.67 -14.09 1.46
N ALA A 105 1.72 -13.42 0.98
CA ALA A 105 2.37 -13.77 -0.28
C ALA A 105 3.86 -14.06 -0.17
N PHE A 106 4.57 -13.47 0.80
CA PHE A 106 6.03 -13.66 0.96
C PHE A 106 6.40 -14.64 2.06
N ALA A 107 5.46 -14.95 2.97
CA ALA A 107 5.68 -15.79 4.15
C ALA A 107 6.97 -15.42 4.89
N ALA A 108 7.21 -14.11 5.09
CA ALA A 108 8.46 -13.58 5.65
C ALA A 108 8.23 -13.03 7.09
N PRO A 109 8.01 -13.91 8.08
CA PRO A 109 7.54 -13.52 9.42
C PRO A 109 8.49 -12.54 10.15
N ASN A 110 9.80 -12.69 9.92
CA ASN A 110 10.81 -11.84 10.54
C ASN A 110 10.75 -10.39 10.05
N LEU A 111 10.35 -10.17 8.79
CA LEU A 111 10.24 -8.84 8.21
C LEU A 111 8.95 -8.14 8.66
N VAL A 112 7.86 -8.89 8.84
CA VAL A 112 6.56 -8.36 9.26
C VAL A 112 6.69 -7.54 10.54
N GLU A 113 7.33 -8.07 11.57
CA GLU A 113 7.46 -7.36 12.84
C GLU A 113 8.27 -6.06 12.70
N SER A 114 9.37 -6.08 11.93
CA SER A 114 10.15 -4.86 11.69
C SER A 114 9.35 -3.77 10.95
N VAL A 115 8.53 -4.17 9.98
CA VAL A 115 7.66 -3.25 9.22
C VAL A 115 6.54 -2.71 10.11
N LEU A 116 5.94 -3.53 10.97
CA LEU A 116 4.93 -3.09 11.93
C LEU A 116 5.51 -2.12 12.97
N GLN A 117 6.74 -2.35 13.44
CA GLN A 117 7.42 -1.41 14.34
C GLN A 117 7.66 -0.06 13.66
N GLU A 118 8.10 -0.04 12.40
CA GLU A 118 8.24 1.20 11.64
C GLU A 118 6.87 1.89 11.46
N ALA A 119 5.82 1.13 11.16
CA ALA A 119 4.47 1.66 11.02
C ALA A 119 3.97 2.29 12.34
N GLU A 120 4.25 1.66 13.48
CA GLU A 120 3.93 2.21 14.80
C GLU A 120 4.74 3.47 15.11
N GLN A 121 6.00 3.55 14.71
CA GLN A 121 6.80 4.77 14.85
C GLN A 121 6.19 5.94 14.08
N ARG A 122 5.77 5.70 12.83
CA ARG A 122 5.08 6.71 12.01
C ARG A 122 3.75 7.10 12.63
N LEU A 123 2.94 6.12 13.03
CA LEU A 123 1.67 6.35 13.70
C LEU A 123 1.85 7.20 14.96
N ASN A 124 2.89 6.94 15.77
CA ASN A 124 3.19 7.65 17.01
C ASN A 124 3.92 8.99 16.84
N SER A 125 4.36 9.31 15.63
CA SER A 125 5.04 10.56 15.33
C SER A 125 4.12 11.78 15.50
N PRO A 126 4.65 12.94 15.94
CA PRO A 126 3.93 14.21 15.87
C PRO A 126 3.51 14.62 14.46
N ALA A 127 4.12 14.02 13.43
CA ALA A 127 3.79 14.27 12.03
C ALA A 127 2.56 13.49 11.52
N PHE A 128 2.01 12.57 12.32
CA PHE A 128 0.80 11.83 11.94
C PHE A 128 -0.44 12.74 11.97
N ASP A 129 -1.07 12.94 10.83
CA ASP A 129 -2.21 13.84 10.66
C ASP A 129 -3.53 13.06 10.48
N ILE A 130 -4.32 12.98 11.55
CA ILE A 130 -5.64 12.34 11.55
C ILE A 130 -6.68 12.97 10.60
N GLN A 131 -6.42 14.16 10.05
CA GLN A 131 -7.31 14.79 9.08
C GLN A 131 -7.08 14.30 7.65
N GLN A 132 -5.95 13.62 7.40
CA GLN A 132 -5.59 13.04 6.10
C GLN A 132 -5.50 11.51 6.16
N GLU A 133 -5.74 10.94 7.34
CA GLU A 133 -5.47 9.54 7.66
C GLU A 133 -6.64 8.88 8.36
N LEU A 134 -6.64 7.55 8.32
CA LEU A 134 -7.59 6.77 9.12
C LEU A 134 -7.35 6.99 10.63
N PRO A 135 -8.39 6.84 11.48
CA PRO A 135 -8.24 7.01 12.92
C PRO A 135 -7.14 6.11 13.49
N ARG A 136 -6.40 6.62 14.48
CA ARG A 136 -5.30 5.90 15.13
C ARG A 136 -5.69 4.51 15.63
N SER A 137 -6.92 4.36 16.16
CA SER A 137 -7.49 3.10 16.63
C SER A 137 -7.64 2.06 15.52
N TYR A 138 -7.87 2.47 14.27
CA TYR A 138 -7.89 1.56 13.13
C TYR A 138 -6.51 0.92 12.94
N TYR A 139 -5.45 1.73 12.86
CA TYR A 139 -4.09 1.24 12.66
C TYR A 139 -3.62 0.31 13.78
N VAL A 140 -3.81 0.72 15.04
CA VAL A 140 -3.48 -0.11 16.21
C VAL A 140 -4.17 -1.48 16.10
N ARG A 141 -5.47 -1.50 15.79
CA ARG A 141 -6.22 -2.74 15.63
C ARG A 141 -5.67 -3.61 14.49
N GLN A 142 -5.30 -3.02 13.36
CA GLN A 142 -4.76 -3.78 12.24
C GLN A 142 -3.38 -4.37 12.54
N PHE A 143 -2.51 -3.63 13.25
CA PHE A 143 -1.21 -4.13 13.68
C PHE A 143 -1.36 -5.31 14.65
N GLU A 144 -2.27 -5.22 15.60
CA GLU A 144 -2.61 -6.32 16.51
C GLU A 144 -3.06 -7.58 15.76
N LEU A 145 -3.98 -7.42 14.80
CA LEU A 145 -4.49 -8.53 13.98
C LEU A 145 -3.37 -9.21 13.19
N LEU A 146 -2.45 -8.44 12.60
CA LEU A 146 -1.33 -9.01 11.85
C LEU A 146 -0.35 -9.75 12.75
N ARG A 147 -0.10 -9.25 13.96
CA ARG A 147 0.72 -9.96 14.95
C ARG A 147 0.03 -11.23 15.49
N GLU A 148 -1.29 -11.23 15.59
CA GLU A 148 -2.06 -12.44 15.90
C GLU A 148 -1.95 -13.48 14.78
N GLU A 149 -2.10 -13.06 13.52
CA GLU A 149 -1.95 -13.91 12.35
C GLU A 149 -0.55 -14.52 12.27
N LEU A 150 0.48 -13.70 12.50
CA LEU A 150 1.87 -14.13 12.57
C LEU A 150 2.08 -15.22 13.65
N ARG A 151 1.52 -15.03 14.85
CA ARG A 151 1.59 -16.01 15.94
C ARG A 151 0.87 -17.32 15.61
N ARG A 152 -0.24 -17.24 14.86
CA ARG A 152 -0.98 -18.44 14.42
C ARG A 152 -0.24 -19.20 13.31
N ALA A 153 0.49 -18.49 12.45
CA ALA A 153 1.28 -19.07 11.38
C ALA A 153 2.61 -19.67 11.86
N ALA A 154 3.13 -19.24 13.01
CA ALA A 154 4.32 -19.83 13.61
C ALA A 154 4.02 -21.25 14.13
N PRO A 155 4.88 -22.25 13.89
CA PRO A 155 4.73 -23.57 14.49
C PRO A 155 4.77 -23.44 16.02
N ALA A 156 3.87 -24.14 16.71
CA ALA A 156 3.87 -24.20 18.18
C ALA A 156 5.24 -24.70 18.70
N PRO A 157 5.70 -24.18 19.86
CA PRO A 157 6.97 -24.61 20.45
C PRO A 157 6.96 -26.10 20.85
#